data_AF-A0A3D1YFB3-F1
#
_entry.id   AF-A0A3D1YFB3-F1
#
_cell.length_a   1.000
_cell.length_b   1.000
_cell.length_c   1.000
_cell.angle_alpha   90.00
_cell.angle_beta   90.00
_cell.angle_gamma   90.00
#
_symmetry.space_group_name_H-M   'P 1'
#
loop_
_entity.id
_entity.type
_entity.pdbx_description
1 polymer ?
#
loop_
_entity_poly.entity_id
_entity_poly.type
_entity_poly.pdbx_seq_one_letter_code
_entity_poly.pdbx_strand_id
1 'polypeptide(L)'
;MTTTSTVTSELESADIWLATLGELQIALPKHSFDTWLRDTQIFSIKDKQIVISVHSSFAIDWLERRMYQSIQKTLEKITGHVFDITFTIKENVIPFSISPEKIHPDSTRKYGLPALNKSYTFNTFIVGDSNELAFNAVDSISKTPGQSYNPLFIYSSVGLGKTHLLHAIGWHNYNQGISTQYTTAEKFTNEFINSIRTKTTKDLKEKYSKIECLLIDDIQFLSGKEQTQEGFFHIFNELHNSGCQIVITSDKHPQKINNIQERLLSRFEWGLMVDIQPPNLETRIALLKDKAERLGLSVDHSIFELIARYITQNIRQLEGFLNKLSAQQTLMKLPITYATTEALLFNNKSQYYKIPISKEAILENISSFYKIHPNDLTGKQRTQQIAHARQITMYLLRKELNLTSTEIGRYLGNRSHATVIHAITKIGLELTKNPIVKKEIIQITEILTNN
;
A
#
# COMPACT_ATOMS: atom_id res chain seq x y z
N MET A 1 5.43 -76.43 -30.83
CA MET A 1 3.99 -76.21 -30.68
C MET A 1 3.81 -74.97 -29.81
N THR A 2 3.10 -73.97 -30.35
CA THR A 2 2.40 -72.84 -29.67
C THR A 2 3.24 -72.00 -28.70
N THR A 3 3.85 -70.86 -29.07
CA THR A 3 3.21 -69.56 -29.40
C THR A 3 1.90 -69.27 -28.65
N THR A 4 2.01 -68.48 -27.58
CA THR A 4 1.05 -67.41 -27.28
C THR A 4 1.84 -66.20 -26.81
N SER A 5 1.89 -65.22 -27.71
CA SER A 5 2.44 -63.88 -27.53
C SER A 5 1.71 -63.13 -26.42
N THR A 6 2.40 -62.22 -25.74
CA THR A 6 1.86 -60.88 -25.42
C THR A 6 3.01 -59.91 -25.14
N VAL A 7 3.54 -59.40 -26.25
CA VAL A 7 4.12 -58.06 -26.47
C VAL A 7 3.98 -57.12 -25.26
N THR A 8 4.89 -57.21 -24.29
CA THR A 8 5.06 -56.25 -23.19
C THR A 8 6.53 -56.10 -22.79
N SER A 9 7.45 -56.44 -23.70
CA SER A 9 8.88 -56.18 -23.53
C SER A 9 9.31 -55.06 -24.46
N GLU A 10 9.91 -54.01 -23.87
CA GLU A 10 10.66 -52.91 -24.51
C GLU A 10 9.88 -51.62 -24.84
N LEU A 11 9.11 -51.10 -23.89
CA LEU A 11 8.92 -49.65 -23.80
C LEU A 11 9.48 -49.19 -22.45
N GLU A 12 10.49 -48.33 -22.47
CA GLU A 12 11.02 -47.77 -21.23
C GLU A 12 9.97 -46.89 -20.56
N SER A 13 10.00 -46.78 -19.23
CA SER A 13 9.04 -45.95 -18.47
C SER A 13 8.96 -44.49 -18.97
N ALA A 14 10.05 -43.97 -19.54
CA ALA A 14 10.10 -42.67 -20.19
C ALA A 14 9.28 -42.63 -21.50
N ASP A 15 9.36 -43.67 -22.33
CA ASP A 15 8.64 -43.75 -23.60
C ASP A 15 7.13 -43.88 -23.39
N ILE A 16 6.72 -44.67 -22.40
CA ILE A 16 5.31 -44.81 -21.99
C ILE A 16 4.76 -43.45 -21.54
N TRP A 17 5.53 -42.70 -20.74
CA TRP A 17 5.08 -41.40 -20.27
C TRP A 17 5.06 -40.34 -21.36
N LEU A 18 6.05 -40.33 -22.25
CA LEU A 18 6.08 -39.42 -23.40
C LEU A 18 4.91 -39.65 -24.35
N ALA A 19 4.57 -40.92 -24.65
CA ALA A 19 3.38 -41.27 -25.44
C ALA A 19 2.08 -40.80 -24.74
N THR A 20 2.00 -40.98 -23.42
CA THR A 20 0.86 -40.54 -22.61
C THR A 20 0.70 -39.02 -22.63
N LEU A 21 1.80 -38.27 -22.49
CA LEU A 21 1.81 -36.81 -22.58
C LEU A 21 1.40 -36.33 -23.98
N GLY A 22 1.82 -37.01 -25.04
CA GLY A 22 1.43 -36.67 -26.42
C GLY A 22 -0.08 -36.77 -26.66
N GLU A 23 -0.71 -37.86 -26.21
CA GLU A 23 -2.17 -38.04 -26.32
C GLU A 23 -2.93 -37.01 -25.46
N LEU A 24 -2.47 -36.74 -24.24
CA LEU A 24 -3.08 -35.72 -23.36
C LEU A 24 -2.90 -34.29 -23.90
N GLN A 25 -1.81 -34.00 -24.61
CA GLN A 25 -1.59 -32.69 -25.23
C GLN A 25 -2.60 -32.38 -26.34
N ILE A 26 -3.04 -33.41 -27.07
CA ILE A 26 -4.06 -33.26 -28.13
C ILE A 26 -5.46 -33.08 -27.51
N ALA A 27 -5.73 -33.74 -26.38
CA ALA A 27 -7.03 -33.72 -25.73
C ALA A 27 -7.28 -32.49 -24.83
N LEU A 28 -6.24 -31.71 -24.50
CA LEU A 28 -6.33 -30.62 -23.51
C LEU A 28 -6.01 -29.23 -24.10
N PRO A 29 -6.60 -28.16 -23.55
CA PRO A 29 -6.19 -26.80 -23.87
C PRO A 29 -4.70 -26.57 -23.54
N LYS A 30 -3.96 -25.95 -24.46
CA LYS A 30 -2.50 -25.74 -24.39
C LYS A 30 -2.01 -25.22 -23.03
N HIS A 31 -2.67 -24.22 -22.47
CA HIS A 31 -2.30 -23.63 -21.18
C HIS A 31 -2.45 -24.61 -20.00
N SER A 32 -3.44 -25.51 -20.04
CA SER A 32 -3.66 -26.52 -18.99
C SER A 32 -2.60 -27.63 -19.08
N PHE A 33 -2.26 -28.06 -20.29
CA PHE A 33 -1.17 -29.01 -20.51
C PHE A 33 0.18 -28.44 -20.05
N ASP A 34 0.49 -27.20 -20.46
CA ASP A 34 1.75 -26.51 -20.14
C ASP A 34 1.94 -26.30 -18.64
N THR A 35 0.84 -26.03 -17.93
CA THR A 35 0.88 -25.77 -16.48
C THR A 35 0.98 -27.06 -15.66
N TRP A 36 0.25 -28.12 -16.04
CA TRP A 36 0.04 -29.28 -15.16
C TRP A 36 0.79 -30.56 -15.55
N LEU A 37 1.05 -30.77 -16.84
CA LEU A 37 1.51 -32.07 -17.37
C LEU A 37 2.89 -32.01 -18.03
N ARG A 38 3.26 -30.89 -18.65
CA ARG A 38 4.48 -30.75 -19.47
C ARG A 38 5.76 -31.26 -18.79
N ASP A 39 5.98 -30.90 -17.54
CA ASP A 39 7.22 -31.21 -16.80
C ASP A 39 7.07 -32.37 -15.80
N THR A 40 6.10 -33.25 -16.03
CA THR A 40 5.88 -34.45 -15.20
C THR A 40 6.63 -35.65 -15.76
N GLN A 41 7.02 -36.58 -14.89
CA GLN A 41 7.76 -37.80 -15.30
C GLN A 41 7.34 -39.00 -14.46
N ILE A 42 7.27 -40.19 -15.03
CA ILE A 42 7.14 -41.42 -14.23
C ILE A 42 8.41 -41.57 -13.38
N PHE A 43 8.21 -41.62 -12.06
CA PHE A 43 9.25 -41.84 -11.06
C PHE A 43 9.49 -43.34 -10.83
N SER A 44 8.43 -44.15 -10.81
CA SER A 44 8.57 -45.62 -10.72
C SER A 44 7.32 -46.35 -11.20
N ILE A 45 7.50 -47.56 -11.73
CA ILE A 45 6.43 -48.52 -12.05
C ILE A 45 6.71 -49.82 -11.29
N LYS A 46 5.80 -50.26 -10.41
CA LYS A 46 5.90 -51.54 -9.69
C LYS A 46 4.50 -52.12 -9.45
N ASP A 47 4.32 -53.42 -9.67
CA ASP A 47 3.11 -54.18 -9.27
C ASP A 47 1.76 -53.49 -9.59
N LYS A 48 1.61 -52.96 -10.80
CA LYS A 48 0.44 -52.19 -11.29
C LYS A 48 0.20 -50.83 -10.62
N GLN A 49 1.19 -50.28 -9.94
CA GLN A 49 1.23 -48.90 -9.48
C GLN A 49 2.24 -48.06 -10.27
N ILE A 50 1.82 -46.86 -10.66
CA ILE A 50 2.68 -45.86 -11.30
C ILE A 50 2.78 -44.66 -10.37
N VAL A 51 4.01 -44.28 -10.03
CA VAL A 51 4.30 -43.05 -9.30
C VAL A 51 4.73 -41.99 -10.32
N ILE A 52 4.01 -40.89 -10.41
CA ILE A 52 4.34 -39.76 -11.29
C ILE A 52 4.92 -38.64 -10.45
N SER A 53 6.13 -38.22 -10.78
CA SER A 53 6.76 -37.03 -10.22
C SER A 53 6.18 -35.76 -10.84
N VAL A 54 5.82 -34.81 -9.98
CA VAL A 54 5.25 -33.51 -10.35
C VAL A 54 6.00 -32.36 -9.66
N HIS A 55 5.84 -31.15 -10.17
CA HIS A 55 6.61 -29.97 -9.77
C HIS A 55 6.10 -29.29 -8.48
N SER A 56 4.93 -29.69 -7.95
CA SER A 56 4.37 -29.16 -6.71
C SER A 56 3.27 -30.07 -6.13
N SER A 57 3.00 -29.96 -4.83
CA SER A 57 1.85 -30.62 -4.18
C SER A 57 0.50 -30.15 -4.73
N PHE A 58 0.40 -28.89 -5.19
CA PHE A 58 -0.83 -28.41 -5.82
C PHE A 58 -1.09 -29.09 -7.17
N ALA A 59 -0.03 -29.41 -7.92
CA ALA A 59 -0.16 -30.24 -9.11
C ALA A 59 -0.64 -31.66 -8.74
N ILE A 60 -0.25 -32.22 -7.59
CA ILE A 60 -0.79 -33.49 -7.08
C ILE A 60 -2.30 -33.36 -6.87
N ASP A 61 -2.74 -32.41 -6.05
CA ASP A 61 -4.17 -32.20 -5.75
C ASP A 61 -5.01 -31.98 -7.02
N TRP A 62 -4.49 -31.19 -7.97
CA TRP A 62 -5.20 -30.90 -9.21
C TRP A 62 -5.25 -32.12 -10.15
N LEU A 63 -4.14 -32.84 -10.31
CA LEU A 63 -4.08 -34.03 -11.15
C LEU A 63 -4.92 -35.17 -10.56
N GLU A 64 -4.87 -35.40 -9.25
CA GLU A 64 -5.70 -36.41 -8.57
C GLU A 64 -7.20 -36.11 -8.72
N ARG A 65 -7.60 -34.85 -8.51
CA ARG A 65 -9.04 -34.50 -8.51
C ARG A 65 -9.62 -34.37 -9.91
N ARG A 66 -8.82 -33.89 -10.88
CA ARG A 66 -9.36 -33.53 -12.21
C ARG A 66 -8.85 -34.39 -13.34
N MET A 67 -7.63 -34.93 -13.26
CA MET A 67 -7.01 -35.62 -14.40
C MET A 67 -6.70 -37.09 -14.18
N TYR A 68 -6.89 -37.61 -12.96
CA TYR A 68 -6.62 -39.00 -12.61
C TYR A 68 -7.26 -39.97 -13.61
N GLN A 69 -8.56 -39.83 -13.85
CA GLN A 69 -9.33 -40.66 -14.78
C GLN A 69 -8.81 -40.57 -16.22
N SER A 70 -8.46 -39.37 -16.68
CA SER A 70 -7.95 -39.17 -18.04
C SER A 70 -6.56 -39.77 -18.21
N ILE A 71 -5.67 -39.61 -17.24
CA ILE A 71 -4.32 -40.19 -17.26
C ILE A 71 -4.40 -41.71 -17.19
N GLN A 72 -5.25 -42.27 -16.32
CA GLN A 72 -5.44 -43.71 -16.17
C GLN A 72 -5.97 -44.35 -17.46
N LYS A 73 -6.99 -43.76 -18.11
CA LYS A 73 -7.53 -44.25 -19.39
C LYS A 73 -6.50 -44.18 -20.51
N THR A 74 -5.71 -43.12 -20.58
CA THR A 74 -4.66 -42.98 -21.59
C THR A 74 -3.55 -44.00 -21.37
N LEU A 75 -3.14 -44.23 -20.12
CA LEU A 75 -2.17 -45.27 -19.78
C LEU A 75 -2.69 -46.67 -20.11
N GLU A 76 -3.95 -46.98 -19.81
CA GLU A 76 -4.58 -48.26 -20.17
C GLU A 76 -4.63 -48.47 -21.69
N LYS A 77 -4.98 -47.43 -22.45
CA LYS A 77 -4.99 -47.46 -23.92
C LYS A 77 -3.59 -47.75 -24.50
N ILE A 78 -2.54 -47.18 -23.92
CA ILE A 78 -1.16 -47.30 -24.41
C ILE A 78 -0.52 -48.63 -23.99
N THR A 79 -0.81 -49.11 -22.78
CA THR A 79 -0.12 -50.26 -22.18
C THR A 79 -0.95 -51.55 -22.16
N GLY A 80 -2.26 -51.47 -22.37
CA GLY A 80 -3.19 -52.60 -22.25
C GLY A 80 -3.49 -53.01 -20.80
N HIS A 81 -3.04 -52.25 -19.81
CA HIS A 81 -3.20 -52.56 -18.38
C HIS A 81 -3.72 -51.36 -17.58
N VAL A 82 -4.60 -51.64 -16.62
CA VAL A 82 -5.06 -50.64 -15.66
C VAL A 82 -4.03 -50.48 -14.55
N PHE A 83 -3.57 -49.25 -14.35
CA PHE A 83 -2.64 -48.87 -13.28
C PHE A 83 -3.33 -48.02 -12.22
N ASP A 84 -2.92 -48.19 -10.97
CA ASP A 84 -3.22 -47.28 -9.87
C ASP A 84 -2.15 -46.17 -9.83
N ILE A 85 -2.56 -44.91 -9.81
CA ILE A 85 -1.67 -43.78 -10.04
C ILE A 85 -1.47 -43.03 -8.73
N THR A 86 -0.23 -42.77 -8.36
CA THR A 86 0.09 -41.88 -7.24
C THR A 86 1.00 -40.77 -7.73
N PHE A 87 0.80 -39.56 -7.21
CA PHE A 87 1.65 -38.43 -7.56
C PHE A 87 2.55 -38.08 -6.39
N THR A 88 3.81 -37.75 -6.68
CA THR A 88 4.77 -37.33 -5.66
C THR A 88 5.53 -36.10 -6.13
N ILE A 89 5.98 -35.27 -5.19
CA ILE A 89 6.84 -34.14 -5.53
C ILE A 89 8.22 -34.70 -5.86
N LYS A 90 8.88 -34.15 -6.88
CA LYS A 90 10.25 -34.51 -7.23
C LYS A 90 11.23 -34.11 -6.11
N GLU A 91 11.37 -34.95 -5.09
CA GLU A 91 12.32 -34.81 -4.00
C GLU A 91 13.60 -35.60 -4.32
N ASN A 92 14.74 -34.91 -4.32
CA ASN A 92 16.03 -35.56 -4.12
C ASN A 92 16.12 -35.97 -2.65
N VAL A 93 15.84 -37.24 -2.36
CA VAL A 93 15.92 -37.80 -1.00
C VAL A 93 17.34 -38.30 -0.73
N ILE A 94 17.92 -37.88 0.40
CA ILE A 94 18.84 -38.72 1.18
C ILE A 94 18.09 -39.07 2.47
N PRO A 95 17.97 -40.35 2.85
CA PRO A 95 17.08 -40.78 3.92
C PRO A 95 17.79 -40.76 5.28
N PHE A 96 17.10 -40.32 6.34
CA PHE A 96 17.37 -40.81 7.69
C PHE A 96 16.09 -40.93 8.51
N SER A 97 15.90 -42.12 9.07
CA SER A 97 14.82 -42.50 9.99
C SER A 97 14.97 -41.80 11.34
N ILE A 98 13.86 -41.35 11.93
CA ILE A 98 13.74 -41.15 13.38
C ILE A 98 12.39 -41.68 13.84
N SER A 99 12.44 -42.58 14.83
CA SER A 99 11.29 -43.15 15.57
C SER A 99 10.59 -42.10 16.45
N PRO A 100 9.31 -42.33 16.82
CA PRO A 100 8.51 -41.34 17.54
C PRO A 100 8.87 -41.35 19.03
N GLU A 101 9.44 -40.24 19.52
CA GLU A 101 9.58 -39.99 20.95
C GLU A 101 8.78 -38.75 21.38
N LYS A 102 8.26 -38.85 22.60
CA LYS A 102 7.07 -38.16 23.09
C LYS A 102 7.25 -36.64 23.19
N ILE A 103 6.22 -35.93 22.76
CA ILE A 103 6.08 -34.47 22.89
C ILE A 103 5.94 -34.13 24.37
N HIS A 104 6.98 -33.51 24.94
CA HIS A 104 6.83 -32.64 26.10
C HIS A 104 6.76 -31.18 25.62
N PRO A 105 5.85 -30.36 26.18
CA PRO A 105 5.77 -28.95 25.85
C PRO A 105 6.71 -28.18 26.78
N ASP A 106 7.90 -27.80 26.31
CA ASP A 106 8.46 -26.51 26.71
C ASP A 106 9.66 -26.07 25.85
N SER A 107 9.51 -24.92 25.20
CA SER A 107 10.42 -23.78 25.28
C SER A 107 10.18 -22.86 24.08
N THR A 108 9.58 -21.73 24.42
CA THR A 108 9.42 -20.53 23.61
C THR A 108 10.69 -20.19 22.80
N ARG A 109 10.74 -20.57 21.51
CA ARG A 109 11.52 -19.80 20.55
C ARG A 109 10.70 -18.58 20.17
N LYS A 110 10.80 -17.53 21.00
CA LYS A 110 10.41 -16.18 20.59
C LYS A 110 11.22 -15.85 19.34
N TYR A 111 10.60 -15.86 18.18
CA TYR A 111 11.14 -15.21 16.98
C TYR A 111 11.61 -13.81 17.41
N GLY A 112 12.88 -13.50 17.11
CA GLY A 112 13.59 -12.34 17.69
C GLY A 112 12.79 -11.05 17.60
N LEU A 113 12.97 -10.17 18.60
CA LEU A 113 12.33 -8.84 18.67
C LEU A 113 12.29 -8.21 17.27
N PRO A 114 11.10 -7.98 16.69
CA PRO A 114 11.01 -7.40 15.37
C PRO A 114 11.63 -6.00 15.42
N ALA A 115 12.28 -5.57 14.32
CA ALA A 115 12.94 -4.27 14.21
C ALA A 115 11.91 -3.12 14.13
N LEU A 116 11.01 -3.06 15.11
CA LEU A 116 9.91 -2.12 15.23
C LEU A 116 10.31 -0.97 16.15
N ASN A 117 9.95 0.23 15.73
CA ASN A 117 9.98 1.42 16.57
C ASN A 117 9.00 1.25 17.76
N LYS A 118 9.53 1.31 18.99
CA LYS A 118 8.76 1.17 20.24
C LYS A 118 7.72 2.28 20.45
N SER A 119 7.90 3.43 19.81
CA SER A 119 6.98 4.57 19.94
C SER A 119 5.74 4.45 19.05
N TYR A 120 5.72 3.51 18.10
CA TYR A 120 4.64 3.33 17.13
C TYR A 120 3.74 2.16 17.54
N THR A 121 2.74 2.46 18.35
CA THR A 121 1.77 1.50 18.90
C THR A 121 0.34 1.99 18.63
N PHE A 122 -0.67 1.15 18.81
CA PHE A 122 -2.07 1.59 18.68
C PHE A 122 -2.42 2.71 19.65
N ASN A 123 -1.98 2.58 20.91
CA ASN A 123 -2.26 3.57 21.96
C ASN A 123 -1.65 4.94 21.65
N THR A 124 -0.58 4.97 20.86
CA THR A 124 0.11 6.21 20.50
C THR A 124 -0.36 6.81 19.18
N PHE A 125 -1.31 6.17 18.49
CA PHE A 125 -1.88 6.64 17.24
C PHE A 125 -3.15 7.46 17.53
N ILE A 126 -3.15 8.75 17.15
CA ILE A 126 -4.32 9.62 17.33
C ILE A 126 -5.30 9.39 16.17
N VAL A 127 -6.49 8.93 16.51
CA VAL A 127 -7.59 8.69 15.57
C VAL A 127 -8.39 9.97 15.35
N GLY A 128 -8.77 10.21 14.10
CA GLY A 128 -9.72 11.26 13.70
C GLY A 128 -10.33 10.94 12.35
N ASP A 129 -11.29 11.75 11.89
CA ASP A 129 -12.09 11.48 10.68
C ASP A 129 -11.25 11.11 9.44
N SER A 130 -10.05 11.69 9.32
CA SER A 130 -9.18 11.52 8.15
C SER A 130 -8.42 10.19 8.12
N ASN A 131 -8.42 9.42 9.21
CA ASN A 131 -7.66 8.18 9.38
C ASN A 131 -8.46 7.05 10.06
N GLU A 132 -9.70 7.31 10.47
CA GLU A 132 -10.56 6.38 11.21
C GLU A 132 -10.77 5.06 10.47
N LEU A 133 -11.10 5.11 9.17
CA LEU A 133 -11.31 3.89 8.38
C LEU A 133 -10.05 3.02 8.32
N ALA A 134 -8.88 3.64 8.13
CA ALA A 134 -7.60 2.93 8.11
C ALA A 134 -7.29 2.32 9.49
N PHE A 135 -7.54 3.06 10.57
CA PHE A 135 -7.36 2.56 11.93
C PHE A 135 -8.28 1.36 12.23
N ASN A 136 -9.57 1.47 11.91
CA ASN A 136 -10.54 0.39 12.12
C ASN A 136 -10.24 -0.85 11.29
N ALA A 137 -9.80 -0.68 10.04
CA ALA A 137 -9.35 -1.80 9.20
C ALA A 137 -8.16 -2.51 9.84
N VAL A 138 -7.17 -1.75 10.30
CA VAL A 138 -5.97 -2.28 10.96
C VAL A 138 -6.29 -2.98 12.29
N ASP A 139 -7.17 -2.40 13.12
CA ASP A 139 -7.63 -3.01 14.38
C ASP A 139 -8.36 -4.33 14.11
N SER A 140 -9.23 -4.38 13.09
CA SER A 140 -9.96 -5.58 12.69
C SER A 140 -9.00 -6.71 12.26
N ILE A 141 -8.03 -6.44 11.39
CA ILE A 141 -7.09 -7.47 10.94
C ILE A 141 -6.11 -7.90 12.02
N SER A 142 -5.84 -7.05 13.02
CA SER A 142 -4.96 -7.39 14.14
C SER A 142 -5.62 -8.40 15.08
N LYS A 143 -6.95 -8.33 15.23
CA LYS A 143 -7.75 -9.27 16.05
C LYS A 143 -7.96 -10.63 15.39
N THR A 144 -8.16 -10.64 14.07
CA THR A 144 -8.37 -11.87 13.28
C THR A 144 -7.54 -11.85 11.99
N PRO A 145 -6.20 -12.05 12.08
CA PRO A 145 -5.32 -11.99 10.92
C PRO A 145 -5.70 -13.06 9.87
N GLY A 146 -5.67 -12.67 8.60
CA GLY A 146 -5.85 -13.58 7.47
C GLY A 146 -7.30 -13.91 7.13
N GLN A 147 -8.26 -13.60 8.02
CA GLN A 147 -9.67 -13.93 7.86
C GLN A 147 -10.47 -12.87 7.09
N SER A 148 -10.15 -11.59 7.28
CA SER A 148 -10.85 -10.46 6.67
C SER A 148 -9.84 -9.50 6.07
N TYR A 149 -10.21 -8.82 4.97
CA TYR A 149 -9.41 -7.75 4.36
C TYR A 149 -7.95 -8.16 4.07
N ASN A 150 -7.78 -9.26 3.32
CA ASN A 150 -6.46 -9.77 2.94
C ASN A 150 -6.25 -9.68 1.42
N PRO A 151 -5.32 -8.86 0.93
CA PRO A 151 -4.45 -7.94 1.68
C PRO A 151 -5.20 -6.69 2.14
N LEU A 152 -4.63 -6.03 3.14
CA LEU A 152 -4.96 -4.64 3.47
C LEU A 152 -3.94 -3.73 2.79
N PHE A 153 -4.39 -2.82 1.92
CA PHE A 153 -3.55 -1.85 1.24
C PHE A 153 -3.85 -0.43 1.75
N ILE A 154 -2.87 0.18 2.42
CA ILE A 154 -2.97 1.51 3.03
C ILE A 154 -2.18 2.50 2.19
N TYR A 155 -2.83 3.55 1.66
CA TYR A 155 -2.11 4.56 0.88
C TYR A 155 -2.40 5.98 1.33
N SER A 156 -1.40 6.85 1.21
CA SER A 156 -1.50 8.24 1.62
C SER A 156 -0.31 9.02 1.14
N SER A 157 -0.39 10.36 1.11
CA SER A 157 0.83 11.19 1.01
C SER A 157 1.80 10.91 2.16
N VAL A 158 3.05 11.37 2.01
CA VAL A 158 4.12 11.12 2.99
C VAL A 158 3.77 11.63 4.39
N GLY A 159 4.13 10.86 5.42
CA GLY A 159 4.06 11.26 6.83
C GLY A 159 2.66 11.42 7.43
N LEU A 160 1.69 10.62 6.96
CA LEU A 160 0.33 10.57 7.53
C LEU A 160 0.09 9.33 8.42
N GLY A 161 1.13 8.59 8.80
CA GLY A 161 1.01 7.50 9.79
C GLY A 161 1.01 6.07 9.27
N LYS A 162 1.23 5.84 7.96
CA LYS A 162 1.32 4.47 7.37
C LYS A 162 2.30 3.55 8.11
N THR A 163 3.56 3.96 8.26
CA THR A 163 4.59 3.22 9.00
C THR A 163 4.21 3.02 10.47
N HIS A 164 3.54 4.00 11.08
CA HIS A 164 3.08 3.87 12.47
C HIS A 164 2.07 2.74 12.60
N LEU A 165 1.07 2.68 11.72
CA LEU A 165 0.07 1.61 11.72
C LEU A 165 0.70 0.23 11.50
N LEU A 166 1.62 0.08 10.54
CA LEU A 166 2.34 -1.20 10.36
C LEU A 166 3.07 -1.63 11.65
N HIS A 167 3.81 -0.70 12.26
CA HIS A 167 4.52 -1.01 13.50
C HIS A 167 3.57 -1.35 14.66
N ALA A 168 2.41 -0.68 14.74
CA ALA A 168 1.40 -0.97 15.74
C ALA A 168 0.85 -2.40 15.61
N ILE A 169 0.58 -2.86 14.37
CA ILE A 169 0.22 -4.26 14.09
C ILE A 169 1.34 -5.19 14.55
N GLY A 170 2.59 -4.87 14.19
CA GLY A 170 3.74 -5.70 14.54
C GLY A 170 3.90 -5.87 16.06
N TRP A 171 3.71 -4.80 16.85
CA TRP A 171 3.74 -4.88 18.31
C TRP A 171 2.57 -5.65 18.88
N HIS A 172 1.36 -5.44 18.34
CA HIS A 172 0.18 -6.20 18.75
C HIS A 172 0.40 -7.70 18.54
N ASN A 173 0.81 -8.09 17.34
CA ASN A 173 1.08 -9.48 16.98
C ASN A 173 2.19 -10.09 17.84
N TYR A 174 3.27 -9.35 18.08
CA TYR A 174 4.36 -9.79 18.96
C TYR A 174 3.86 -10.14 20.37
N ASN A 175 2.99 -9.30 20.93
CA ASN A 175 2.42 -9.52 22.25
C ASN A 175 1.44 -10.71 22.29
N GLN A 176 0.81 -11.03 21.16
CA GLN A 176 -0.07 -12.20 21.00
C GLN A 176 0.68 -13.48 20.57
N GLY A 177 2.00 -13.40 20.35
CA GLY A 177 2.80 -14.53 19.89
C GLY A 177 2.62 -14.89 18.41
N ILE A 178 2.02 -14.00 17.60
CA ILE A 178 1.78 -14.19 16.16
C ILE A 178 3.08 -13.92 15.38
N SER A 179 3.52 -14.88 14.57
CA SER A 179 4.73 -14.81 13.76
C SER A 179 4.60 -13.73 12.68
N THR A 180 5.26 -12.58 12.88
CA THR A 180 5.11 -11.39 12.01
C THR A 180 6.44 -10.92 11.45
N GLN A 181 6.50 -10.71 10.13
CA GLN A 181 7.64 -10.13 9.45
C GLN A 181 7.33 -8.71 8.98
N TYR A 182 8.08 -7.73 9.49
CA TYR A 182 8.12 -6.38 8.96
C TYR A 182 9.31 -6.20 8.01
N THR A 183 9.10 -5.59 6.85
CA THR A 183 10.15 -5.20 5.91
C THR A 183 9.72 -4.00 5.08
N THR A 184 10.68 -3.23 4.57
CA THR A 184 10.41 -2.27 3.48
C THR A 184 10.53 -2.98 2.14
N ALA A 185 9.87 -2.49 1.10
CA ALA A 185 10.03 -3.00 -0.26
C ALA A 185 11.48 -2.93 -0.76
N GLU A 186 12.22 -1.89 -0.36
CA GLU A 186 13.65 -1.76 -0.66
C GLU A 186 14.48 -2.86 0.03
N LYS A 187 14.26 -3.09 1.33
CA LYS A 187 14.96 -4.15 2.07
C LYS A 187 14.63 -5.52 1.49
N PHE A 188 13.37 -5.76 1.14
CA PHE A 188 12.94 -6.97 0.45
C PHE A 188 13.67 -7.14 -0.89
N THR A 189 13.76 -6.08 -1.70
CA THR A 189 14.53 -6.08 -2.96
C THR A 189 15.97 -6.52 -2.72
N ASN A 190 16.64 -5.90 -1.75
CA ASN A 190 18.04 -6.18 -1.45
C ASN A 190 18.23 -7.61 -0.94
N GLU A 191 17.30 -8.12 -0.12
CA GLU A 191 17.30 -9.50 0.35
C GLU A 191 17.14 -10.49 -0.82
N PHE A 192 16.20 -10.20 -1.72
CA PHE A 192 15.94 -11.02 -2.90
C PHE A 192 17.14 -11.07 -3.85
N ILE A 193 17.70 -9.91 -4.23
CA ILE A 193 18.89 -9.82 -5.08
C ILE A 193 20.06 -10.59 -4.46
N ASN A 194 20.28 -10.44 -3.16
CA ASN A 194 21.33 -11.17 -2.47
C ASN A 194 21.09 -12.68 -2.53
N SER A 195 19.86 -13.15 -2.27
CA SER A 195 19.53 -14.57 -2.30
C SER A 195 19.77 -15.23 -3.67
N ILE A 196 19.55 -14.49 -4.76
CA ILE A 196 19.88 -14.95 -6.11
C ILE A 196 21.40 -15.06 -6.26
N ARG A 197 22.14 -14.00 -5.89
CA ARG A 197 23.61 -13.96 -6.00
C ARG A 197 24.27 -15.08 -5.20
N THR A 198 23.77 -15.37 -4.01
CA THR A 198 24.32 -16.40 -3.11
C THR A 198 23.70 -17.78 -3.32
N LYS A 199 22.75 -17.94 -4.26
CA LYS A 199 21.99 -19.17 -4.50
C LYS A 199 21.25 -19.70 -3.24
N THR A 200 20.81 -18.79 -2.37
CA THR A 200 20.09 -19.08 -1.12
C THR A 200 18.62 -18.68 -1.20
N THR A 201 18.02 -18.75 -2.39
CA THR A 201 16.59 -18.44 -2.60
C THR A 201 15.66 -19.37 -1.81
N LYS A 202 16.09 -20.61 -1.51
CA LYS A 202 15.36 -21.54 -0.63
C LYS A 202 15.21 -20.99 0.79
N ASP A 203 16.29 -20.46 1.35
CA ASP A 203 16.29 -19.90 2.72
C ASP A 203 15.35 -18.70 2.82
N LEU A 204 15.33 -17.86 1.78
CA LEU A 204 14.40 -16.73 1.68
C LEU A 204 12.94 -17.23 1.63
N LYS A 205 12.67 -18.28 0.85
CA LYS A 205 11.34 -18.89 0.79
C LYS A 205 10.93 -19.47 2.16
N GLU A 206 11.81 -20.19 2.83
CA GLU A 206 11.56 -20.73 4.18
C GLU A 206 11.34 -19.66 5.24
N LYS A 207 12.03 -18.52 5.12
CA LYS A 207 11.83 -17.38 6.01
C LYS A 207 10.41 -16.84 5.91
N TYR A 208 9.89 -16.68 4.70
CA TYR A 208 8.53 -16.14 4.50
C TYR A 208 7.45 -17.23 4.64
N SER A 209 7.71 -18.52 4.43
CA SER A 209 6.67 -19.55 4.57
C SER A 209 6.21 -19.83 6.01
N LYS A 210 6.97 -19.37 7.02
CA LYS A 210 6.72 -19.60 8.45
C LYS A 210 6.04 -18.42 9.17
N ILE A 211 5.60 -17.40 8.43
CA ILE A 211 4.98 -16.20 9.03
C ILE A 211 3.47 -16.22 8.86
N GLU A 212 2.78 -15.74 9.87
CA GLU A 212 1.32 -15.59 9.90
C GLU A 212 0.89 -14.18 9.48
N CYS A 213 1.82 -13.21 9.53
CA CYS A 213 1.59 -11.86 9.04
C CYS A 213 2.82 -11.27 8.35
N LEU A 214 2.61 -10.66 7.19
CA LEU A 214 3.60 -9.90 6.42
C LEU A 214 3.22 -8.43 6.36
N LEU A 215 4.11 -7.57 6.86
CA LEU A 215 3.97 -6.12 6.87
C LEU A 215 5.02 -5.51 5.92
N ILE A 216 4.57 -4.91 4.81
CA ILE A 216 5.44 -4.34 3.79
C ILE A 216 5.25 -2.83 3.73
N ASP A 217 6.31 -2.09 4.08
CA ASP A 217 6.31 -0.63 3.99
C ASP A 217 6.80 -0.13 2.62
N ASP A 218 6.20 0.95 2.13
CA ASP A 218 6.59 1.71 0.95
C ASP A 218 6.73 0.87 -0.34
N ILE A 219 5.66 0.16 -0.73
CA ILE A 219 5.64 -0.72 -1.91
C ILE A 219 6.01 -0.03 -3.23
N GLN A 220 5.90 1.30 -3.30
CA GLN A 220 6.31 2.08 -4.47
C GLN A 220 7.79 1.88 -4.84
N PHE A 221 8.65 1.45 -3.92
CA PHE A 221 10.05 1.15 -4.20
C PHE A 221 10.30 -0.13 -5.01
N LEU A 222 9.24 -0.89 -5.35
CA LEU A 222 9.30 -1.96 -6.35
C LEU A 222 9.22 -1.44 -7.80
N SER A 223 8.80 -0.18 -8.00
CA SER A 223 8.67 0.45 -9.33
C SER A 223 9.91 0.24 -10.19
N GLY A 224 9.74 -0.33 -11.39
CA GLY A 224 10.83 -0.54 -12.36
C GLY A 224 11.80 -1.68 -12.02
N LYS A 225 11.59 -2.42 -10.92
CA LYS A 225 12.43 -3.56 -10.52
C LYS A 225 11.78 -4.89 -10.90
N GLU A 226 11.70 -5.18 -12.20
CA GLU A 226 10.91 -6.30 -12.74
C GLU A 226 11.18 -7.64 -12.05
N GLN A 227 12.44 -8.09 -12.00
CA GLN A 227 12.80 -9.37 -11.35
C GLN A 227 12.37 -9.45 -9.89
N THR A 228 12.46 -8.33 -9.16
CA THR A 228 12.01 -8.27 -7.75
C THR A 228 10.49 -8.30 -7.66
N GLN A 229 9.78 -7.64 -8.58
CA GLN A 229 8.33 -7.71 -8.67
C GLN A 229 7.86 -9.14 -8.95
N GLU A 230 8.58 -9.91 -9.78
CA GLU A 230 8.26 -11.33 -10.01
C GLU A 230 8.43 -12.16 -8.74
N GLY A 231 9.58 -12.02 -8.06
CA GLY A 231 9.84 -12.70 -6.79
C GLY A 231 8.80 -12.35 -5.73
N PHE A 232 8.46 -11.06 -5.62
CA PHE A 232 7.42 -10.58 -4.73
C PHE A 232 6.05 -11.16 -5.08
N PHE A 233 5.68 -11.22 -6.36
CA PHE A 233 4.42 -11.81 -6.81
C PHE A 233 4.28 -13.27 -6.36
N HIS A 234 5.33 -14.08 -6.49
CA HIS A 234 5.29 -15.48 -6.06
C HIS A 234 5.15 -15.62 -4.54
N ILE A 235 5.92 -14.85 -3.77
CA ILE A 235 5.84 -14.86 -2.30
C ILE A 235 4.47 -14.37 -1.82
N PHE A 236 3.95 -13.30 -2.43
CA PHE A 236 2.62 -12.79 -2.13
C PHE A 236 1.53 -13.85 -2.35
N ASN A 237 1.56 -14.58 -3.47
CA ASN A 237 0.60 -15.65 -3.75
C ASN A 237 0.67 -16.76 -2.71
N GLU A 238 1.88 -17.22 -2.40
CA GLU A 238 2.10 -18.33 -1.47
C GLU A 238 1.58 -17.98 -0.07
N LEU A 239 1.90 -16.78 0.41
CA LEU A 239 1.42 -16.26 1.69
C LEU A 239 -0.10 -16.05 1.71
N HIS A 240 -0.65 -15.45 0.66
CA HIS A 240 -2.08 -15.20 0.61
C HIS A 240 -2.88 -16.51 0.62
N ASN A 241 -2.45 -17.50 -0.17
CA ASN A 241 -3.10 -18.81 -0.24
C ASN A 241 -2.96 -19.62 1.06
N SER A 242 -1.92 -19.38 1.87
CA SER A 242 -1.75 -20.03 3.17
C SER A 242 -2.55 -19.37 4.30
N GLY A 243 -3.31 -18.30 3.99
CA GLY A 243 -4.05 -17.53 4.99
C GLY A 243 -3.19 -16.55 5.79
N CYS A 244 -1.94 -16.32 5.39
CA CYS A 244 -1.09 -15.30 6.01
C CYS A 244 -1.67 -13.90 5.76
N GLN A 245 -1.79 -13.08 6.80
CA GLN A 245 -2.25 -11.70 6.69
C GLN A 245 -1.20 -10.84 5.97
N ILE A 246 -1.59 -10.20 4.88
CA ILE A 246 -0.71 -9.28 4.16
C ILE A 246 -1.18 -7.84 4.37
N VAL A 247 -0.27 -6.96 4.78
CA VAL A 247 -0.52 -5.52 4.92
C VAL A 247 0.55 -4.76 4.14
N ILE A 248 0.11 -3.89 3.24
CA ILE A 248 0.97 -3.16 2.32
C ILE A 248 0.70 -1.67 2.47
N THR A 249 1.75 -0.86 2.49
CA THR A 249 1.60 0.60 2.44
C THR A 249 2.14 1.18 1.13
N SER A 250 1.59 2.32 0.72
CA SER A 250 2.14 3.13 -0.37
C SER A 250 2.00 4.63 -0.18
N ASP A 251 2.91 5.40 -0.78
CA ASP A 251 2.80 6.87 -0.86
C ASP A 251 1.75 7.37 -1.87
N LYS A 252 1.20 6.46 -2.68
CA LYS A 252 0.20 6.75 -3.70
C LYS A 252 -0.72 5.57 -3.95
N HIS A 253 -1.85 5.84 -4.61
CA HIS A 253 -2.77 4.81 -5.05
C HIS A 253 -2.05 3.77 -5.94
N PRO A 254 -2.37 2.46 -5.88
CA PRO A 254 -1.71 1.42 -6.69
C PRO A 254 -1.57 1.78 -8.17
N GLN A 255 -2.66 2.23 -8.80
CA GLN A 255 -2.70 2.63 -10.21
C GLN A 255 -1.81 3.85 -10.56
N LYS A 256 -1.37 4.63 -9.55
CA LYS A 256 -0.47 5.77 -9.72
C LYS A 256 1.00 5.39 -9.50
N ILE A 257 1.30 4.12 -9.18
CA ILE A 257 2.67 3.63 -9.08
C ILE A 257 3.15 3.25 -10.47
N ASN A 258 4.05 4.06 -11.01
CA ASN A 258 4.66 3.81 -12.31
C ASN A 258 5.39 2.46 -12.33
N ASN A 259 5.40 1.80 -13.49
CA ASN A 259 6.23 0.62 -13.75
C ASN A 259 6.04 -0.52 -12.73
N ILE A 260 4.79 -0.74 -12.28
CA ILE A 260 4.36 -1.93 -11.54
C ILE A 260 3.60 -2.85 -12.51
N GLN A 261 3.90 -4.15 -12.48
CA GLN A 261 3.22 -5.15 -13.30
C GLN A 261 1.71 -5.21 -12.99
N GLU A 262 0.88 -5.28 -14.03
CA GLU A 262 -0.60 -5.32 -13.89
C GLU A 262 -1.08 -6.44 -12.96
N ARG A 263 -0.42 -7.61 -13.01
CA ARG A 263 -0.73 -8.74 -12.13
C ARG A 263 -0.49 -8.44 -10.65
N LEU A 264 0.38 -7.51 -10.29
CA LEU A 264 0.54 -7.07 -8.90
C LEU A 264 -0.53 -6.04 -8.54
N LEU A 265 -0.88 -5.13 -9.44
CA LEU A 265 -1.96 -4.16 -9.22
C LEU A 265 -3.28 -4.87 -8.90
N SER A 266 -3.65 -5.88 -9.69
CA SER A 266 -4.86 -6.70 -9.44
C SER A 266 -4.87 -7.33 -8.04
N ARG A 267 -3.69 -7.65 -7.49
CA ARG A 267 -3.52 -8.25 -6.16
C ARG A 267 -3.45 -7.23 -5.04
N PHE A 268 -3.16 -5.98 -5.34
CA PHE A 268 -3.32 -4.90 -4.38
C PHE A 268 -4.79 -4.49 -4.28
N GLU A 269 -5.54 -4.59 -5.39
CA GLU A 269 -6.92 -4.14 -5.49
C GLU A 269 -7.97 -5.16 -5.01
N TRP A 270 -7.68 -6.46 -5.03
CA TRP A 270 -8.66 -7.49 -4.64
C TRP A 270 -8.99 -7.56 -3.15
N GLY A 271 -8.23 -6.86 -2.31
CA GLY A 271 -8.40 -6.82 -0.85
C GLY A 271 -9.18 -5.59 -0.41
N LEU A 272 -8.83 -5.04 0.76
CA LEU A 272 -9.34 -3.74 1.19
C LEU A 272 -8.30 -2.66 0.90
N MET A 273 -8.71 -1.62 0.19
CA MET A 273 -7.92 -0.41 0.01
C MET A 273 -8.45 0.69 0.91
N VAL A 274 -7.58 1.29 1.70
CA VAL A 274 -7.90 2.43 2.57
C VAL A 274 -6.93 3.57 2.32
N ASP A 275 -7.47 4.78 2.23
CA ASP A 275 -6.69 5.99 2.19
C ASP A 275 -6.54 6.63 3.58
N ILE A 276 -5.42 7.32 3.79
CA ILE A 276 -5.26 8.23 4.93
C ILE A 276 -5.15 9.65 4.39
N GLN A 277 -6.01 10.53 4.87
CA GLN A 277 -6.05 11.92 4.48
C GLN A 277 -5.35 12.83 5.51
N PRO A 278 -4.88 14.02 5.11
CA PRO A 278 -4.35 15.00 6.05
C PRO A 278 -5.33 15.28 7.20
N PRO A 279 -4.85 15.31 8.46
CA PRO A 279 -5.70 15.53 9.63
C PRO A 279 -6.36 16.90 9.62
N ASN A 280 -7.59 16.99 10.14
CA ASN A 280 -8.29 18.25 10.37
C ASN A 280 -7.61 19.08 11.50
N LEU A 281 -8.03 20.34 11.70
CA LEU A 281 -7.40 21.23 12.68
C LEU A 281 -7.40 20.64 14.09
N GLU A 282 -8.51 20.05 14.51
CA GLU A 282 -8.67 19.45 15.84
C GLU A 282 -7.71 18.28 16.05
N THR A 283 -7.63 17.37 15.06
CA THR A 283 -6.71 16.23 15.08
C THR A 283 -5.24 16.69 15.10
N ARG A 284 -4.89 17.75 14.35
CA ARG A 284 -3.54 18.34 14.39
C ARG A 284 -3.19 18.90 15.76
N ILE A 285 -4.13 19.58 16.42
CA ILE A 285 -3.96 20.09 17.78
C ILE A 285 -3.76 18.93 18.76
N ALA A 286 -4.58 17.86 18.65
CA ALA A 286 -4.45 16.67 19.50
C ALA A 286 -3.08 15.99 19.32
N LEU A 287 -2.61 15.83 18.08
CA LEU A 287 -1.27 15.31 17.77
C LEU A 287 -0.15 16.16 18.40
N LEU A 288 -0.24 17.48 18.33
CA LEU A 288 0.74 18.38 18.94
C LEU A 288 0.72 18.30 20.47
N LYS A 289 -0.46 18.23 21.09
CA LYS A 289 -0.61 18.10 22.55
C LYS A 289 0.02 16.80 23.05
N ASP A 290 -0.35 15.67 22.47
CA ASP A 290 0.20 14.35 22.83
C ASP A 290 1.73 14.33 22.67
N LYS A 291 2.25 14.90 21.58
CA LYS A 291 3.70 14.98 21.37
C LYS A 291 4.39 15.89 22.40
N ALA A 292 3.78 17.02 22.76
CA ALA A 292 4.33 17.95 23.74
C ALA A 292 4.40 17.32 25.13
N GLU A 293 3.35 16.63 25.54
CA GLU A 293 3.30 15.90 26.82
C GLU A 293 4.40 14.85 26.91
N ARG A 294 4.62 14.05 25.84
CA ARG A 294 5.70 13.06 25.80
C ARG A 294 7.11 13.67 25.83
N LEU A 295 7.26 14.88 25.33
CA LEU A 295 8.52 15.64 25.40
C LEU A 295 8.67 16.40 26.72
N GLY A 296 7.66 16.38 27.61
CA GLY A 296 7.66 17.15 28.86
C GLY A 296 7.61 18.66 28.63
N LEU A 297 7.06 19.11 27.50
CA LEU A 297 6.95 20.52 27.16
C LEU A 297 5.68 21.14 27.73
N SER A 298 5.83 22.24 28.45
CA SER A 298 4.71 23.10 28.83
C SER A 298 4.48 24.13 27.73
N VAL A 299 3.39 24.01 26.98
CA VAL A 299 3.05 24.87 25.84
C VAL A 299 1.59 25.29 25.95
N ASP A 300 1.33 26.59 25.80
CA ASP A 300 -0.03 27.13 25.84
C ASP A 300 -0.89 26.66 24.66
N HIS A 301 -2.20 26.53 24.91
CA HIS A 301 -3.13 26.05 23.89
C HIS A 301 -3.12 26.90 22.60
N SER A 302 -3.01 28.22 22.72
CA SER A 302 -2.94 29.15 21.60
C SER A 302 -1.76 28.89 20.67
N ILE A 303 -0.65 28.33 21.18
CA ILE A 303 0.53 27.96 20.41
C ILE A 303 0.26 26.71 19.58
N PHE A 304 -0.46 25.73 20.13
CA PHE A 304 -0.90 24.56 19.35
C PHE A 304 -1.83 24.96 18.21
N GLU A 305 -2.77 25.85 18.46
CA GLU A 305 -3.64 26.40 17.42
C GLU A 305 -2.83 27.13 16.35
N LEU A 306 -1.87 27.98 16.75
CA LEU A 306 -0.98 28.68 15.84
C LEU A 306 -0.25 27.68 14.93
N ILE A 307 0.45 26.70 15.49
CA ILE A 307 1.21 25.72 14.69
C ILE A 307 0.27 24.93 13.76
N ALA A 308 -0.86 24.45 14.28
CA ALA A 308 -1.80 23.62 13.53
C ALA A 308 -2.51 24.37 12.39
N ARG A 309 -2.64 25.71 12.46
CA ARG A 309 -3.20 26.51 11.36
C ARG A 309 -2.23 26.64 10.17
N TYR A 310 -0.92 26.69 10.42
CA TYR A 310 0.09 26.92 9.39
C TYR A 310 0.69 25.62 8.83
N ILE A 311 0.79 24.57 9.64
CA ILE A 311 1.32 23.27 9.20
C ILE A 311 0.16 22.30 8.97
N THR A 312 -0.25 22.14 7.72
CA THR A 312 -1.50 21.44 7.36
C THR A 312 -1.30 20.10 6.65
N GLN A 313 -0.13 19.85 6.05
CA GLN A 313 0.03 18.80 5.05
C GLN A 313 0.53 17.45 5.59
N ASN A 314 1.40 17.46 6.61
CA ASN A 314 2.12 16.25 7.04
C ASN A 314 2.40 16.28 8.56
N ILE A 315 2.11 15.18 9.25
CA ILE A 315 2.30 15.03 10.70
C ILE A 315 3.79 15.13 11.08
N ARG A 316 4.71 14.64 10.25
CA ARG A 316 6.16 14.79 10.45
C ARG A 316 6.60 16.25 10.52
N GLN A 317 5.93 17.15 9.79
CA GLN A 317 6.23 18.59 9.86
C GLN A 317 5.74 19.19 11.18
N LEU A 318 4.58 18.78 11.67
CA LEU A 318 4.07 19.17 13.00
C LEU A 318 5.03 18.73 14.10
N GLU A 319 5.39 17.44 14.11
CA GLU A 319 6.34 16.88 15.07
C GLU A 319 7.72 17.53 14.96
N GLY A 320 8.20 17.74 13.73
CA GLY A 320 9.48 18.38 13.47
C GLY A 320 9.52 19.82 13.99
N PHE A 321 8.43 20.58 13.85
CA PHE A 321 8.33 21.92 14.38
C PHE A 321 8.32 21.93 15.92
N LEU A 322 7.57 21.03 16.55
CA LEU A 322 7.55 20.93 18.00
C LEU A 322 8.91 20.49 18.58
N ASN A 323 9.63 19.59 17.89
CA ASN A 323 11.01 19.24 18.24
C ASN A 323 11.95 20.46 18.14
N LYS A 324 11.76 21.34 17.15
CA LYS A 324 12.53 22.61 17.06
C LYS A 324 12.24 23.52 18.24
N LEU A 325 10.97 23.67 18.64
CA LEU A 325 10.61 24.44 19.84
C LEU A 325 11.24 23.86 21.10
N SER A 326 11.20 22.53 21.27
CA SER A 326 11.86 21.82 22.37
C SER A 326 13.36 22.08 22.41
N ALA A 327 14.02 22.00 21.24
CA ALA A 327 15.45 22.26 21.12
C ALA A 327 15.78 23.73 21.45
N GLN A 328 14.97 24.68 21.01
CA GLN A 328 15.16 26.10 21.34
C GLN A 328 15.04 26.35 22.86
N GLN A 329 14.04 25.75 23.52
CA GLN A 329 13.90 25.86 24.97
C GLN A 329 15.08 25.20 25.70
N THR A 330 15.51 24.02 25.27
CA THR A 330 16.55 23.24 25.96
C THR A 330 17.95 23.80 25.73
N LEU A 331 18.28 24.15 24.49
CA LEU A 331 19.63 24.59 24.08
C LEU A 331 19.84 26.09 24.26
N MET A 332 18.84 26.90 23.92
CA MET A 332 18.95 28.37 23.97
C MET A 332 18.32 28.98 25.23
N LYS A 333 17.67 28.16 26.06
CA LYS A 333 16.94 28.61 27.27
C LYS A 333 15.89 29.69 26.98
N LEU A 334 15.36 29.71 25.76
CA LEU A 334 14.32 30.66 25.37
C LEU A 334 12.93 30.08 25.71
N PRO A 335 12.05 30.84 26.36
CA PRO A 335 10.71 30.36 26.66
C PRO A 335 9.89 30.15 25.37
N ILE A 336 9.06 29.12 25.37
CA ILE A 336 8.08 28.88 24.32
C ILE A 336 6.93 29.83 24.57
N THR A 337 6.84 30.87 23.75
CA THR A 337 5.77 31.89 23.79
C THR A 337 5.14 32.01 22.42
N TYR A 338 3.97 32.65 22.35
CA TYR A 338 3.33 32.92 21.06
C TYR A 338 4.27 33.68 20.12
N ALA A 339 4.89 34.76 20.60
CA ALA A 339 5.80 35.61 19.80
C ALA A 339 7.06 34.85 19.32
N THR A 340 7.69 34.04 20.20
CA THR A 340 8.87 33.26 19.80
C THR A 340 8.52 32.14 18.82
N THR A 341 7.33 31.55 18.96
CA THR A 341 6.83 30.53 18.02
C THR A 341 6.47 31.13 16.67
N GLU A 342 5.80 32.28 16.67
CA GLU A 342 5.45 33.04 15.47
C GLU A 342 6.70 33.45 14.69
N ALA A 343 7.69 34.00 15.38
CA ALA A 343 8.99 34.32 14.80
C ALA A 343 9.67 33.07 14.20
N LEU A 344 9.58 31.90 14.85
CA LEU A 344 10.18 30.66 14.33
C LEU A 344 9.47 30.12 13.07
N LEU A 345 8.14 30.29 12.99
CA LEU A 345 7.33 29.93 11.83
C LEU A 345 7.69 30.77 10.60
N PHE A 346 7.91 32.08 10.79
CA PHE A 346 8.05 33.03 9.67
C PHE A 346 9.50 33.47 9.36
N ASN A 347 10.41 33.49 10.34
CA ASN A 347 11.80 33.91 10.08
C ASN A 347 12.62 32.83 9.35
N ASN A 348 12.17 31.59 9.37
CA ASN A 348 12.71 30.58 8.48
C ASN A 348 12.14 30.82 7.09
N LYS A 349 12.96 31.38 6.17
CA LYS A 349 12.77 31.36 4.70
C LYS A 349 12.75 29.94 4.12
N SER A 350 12.13 28.99 4.82
CA SER A 350 11.80 27.66 4.35
C SER A 350 10.55 27.81 3.48
N GLN A 351 10.68 27.54 2.19
CA GLN A 351 9.62 27.52 1.16
C GLN A 351 8.46 26.53 1.44
N TYR A 352 8.25 26.11 2.69
CA TYR A 352 7.43 24.97 3.07
C TYR A 352 6.29 25.30 4.03
N TYR A 353 6.23 26.51 4.59
CA TYR A 353 5.13 26.95 5.44
C TYR A 353 4.20 27.83 4.60
N LYS A 354 3.12 27.24 4.06
CA LYS A 354 2.08 28.04 3.41
C LYS A 354 1.45 28.94 4.46
N ILE A 355 1.56 30.25 4.27
CA ILE A 355 0.75 31.21 5.02
C ILE A 355 -0.71 30.90 4.66
N PRO A 356 -1.61 30.69 5.64
CA PRO A 356 -3.02 30.45 5.39
C PRO A 356 -3.57 31.67 4.66
N ILE A 357 -4.04 31.42 3.44
CA ILE A 357 -4.57 32.46 2.57
C ILE A 357 -5.81 33.06 3.27
N SER A 358 -5.86 34.38 3.47
CA SER A 358 -7.04 35.06 4.01
C SER A 358 -7.98 35.51 2.89
N LYS A 359 -9.25 35.82 3.23
CA LYS A 359 -10.21 36.35 2.25
C LYS A 359 -9.75 37.70 1.71
N GLU A 360 -9.17 38.50 2.60
CA GLU A 360 -8.62 39.83 2.35
C GLU A 360 -7.41 39.74 1.40
N ALA A 361 -6.50 38.80 1.66
CA ALA A 361 -5.34 38.55 0.79
C ALA A 361 -5.75 38.16 -0.63
N ILE A 362 -6.82 37.36 -0.79
CA ILE A 362 -7.36 37.02 -2.12
C ILE A 362 -7.89 38.28 -2.82
N LEU A 363 -8.65 39.14 -2.14
CA LEU A 363 -9.14 40.38 -2.74
C LEU A 363 -7.99 41.30 -3.13
N GLU A 364 -7.05 41.55 -2.22
CA GLU A 364 -5.92 42.45 -2.46
C GLU A 364 -5.08 41.99 -3.66
N ASN A 365 -4.77 40.68 -3.74
CA ASN A 365 -3.98 40.15 -4.85
C ASN A 365 -4.72 40.23 -6.19
N ILE A 366 -6.03 39.94 -6.22
CA ILE A 366 -6.82 40.08 -7.45
C ILE A 366 -6.92 41.54 -7.86
N SER A 367 -7.16 42.44 -6.91
CA SER A 367 -7.20 43.89 -7.13
C SER A 367 -5.90 44.43 -7.69
N SER A 368 -4.76 44.01 -7.11
CA SER A 368 -3.43 44.37 -7.58
C SER A 368 -3.18 43.85 -9.00
N PHE A 369 -3.50 42.57 -9.26
CA PHE A 369 -3.29 41.94 -10.57
C PHE A 369 -4.09 42.62 -11.69
N TYR A 370 -5.38 42.87 -11.47
CA TYR A 370 -6.24 43.52 -12.46
C TYR A 370 -6.18 45.05 -12.41
N LYS A 371 -5.39 45.65 -11.51
CA LYS A 371 -5.29 47.11 -11.30
C LYS A 371 -6.65 47.77 -11.05
N ILE A 372 -7.45 47.16 -10.18
CA ILE A 372 -8.77 47.65 -9.76
C ILE A 372 -8.80 47.86 -8.24
N HIS A 373 -9.73 48.67 -7.73
CA HIS A 373 -9.85 48.88 -6.30
C HIS A 373 -10.57 47.68 -5.63
N PRO A 374 -10.20 47.25 -4.41
CA PRO A 374 -10.89 46.14 -3.71
C PRO A 374 -12.41 46.33 -3.58
N ASN A 375 -12.83 47.59 -3.36
CA ASN A 375 -14.25 47.96 -3.32
C ASN A 375 -14.98 47.74 -4.66
N ASP A 376 -14.29 47.63 -5.78
CA ASP A 376 -14.92 47.35 -7.08
C ASP A 376 -15.40 45.89 -7.16
N LEU A 377 -14.71 44.98 -6.48
CA LEU A 377 -15.08 43.56 -6.40
C LEU A 377 -16.34 43.34 -5.56
N THR A 378 -16.56 44.16 -4.52
CA THR A 378 -17.75 44.12 -3.66
C THR A 378 -18.86 45.06 -4.14
N GLY A 379 -18.52 46.08 -4.92
CA GLY A 379 -19.43 47.10 -5.44
C GLY A 379 -20.32 46.63 -6.59
N LYS A 380 -21.20 47.52 -7.05
CA LYS A 380 -22.22 47.21 -8.09
C LYS A 380 -21.70 47.24 -9.53
N GLN A 381 -20.46 47.68 -9.76
CA GLN A 381 -19.90 47.89 -11.09
C GLN A 381 -19.82 46.59 -11.91
N ARG A 382 -20.17 46.68 -13.20
CA ARG A 382 -20.32 45.53 -14.12
C ARG A 382 -19.48 45.63 -15.40
N THR A 383 -18.42 46.43 -15.42
CA THR A 383 -17.48 46.41 -16.55
C THR A 383 -16.93 45.00 -16.74
N GLN A 384 -16.60 44.63 -17.98
CA GLN A 384 -16.18 43.26 -18.32
C GLN A 384 -14.98 42.80 -17.47
N GLN A 385 -14.00 43.69 -17.28
CA GLN A 385 -12.81 43.43 -16.45
C GLN A 385 -13.18 43.14 -14.99
N ILE A 386 -14.06 43.95 -14.38
CA ILE A 386 -14.45 43.78 -12.97
C ILE A 386 -15.34 42.53 -12.81
N ALA A 387 -16.22 42.26 -13.77
CA ALA A 387 -17.02 41.05 -13.77
C ALA A 387 -16.14 39.78 -13.86
N HIS A 388 -15.09 39.80 -14.69
CA HIS A 388 -14.15 38.70 -14.81
C HIS A 388 -13.30 38.53 -13.55
N ALA A 389 -12.69 39.62 -13.04
CA ALA A 389 -11.93 39.61 -11.80
C ALA A 389 -12.77 39.05 -10.64
N ARG A 390 -14.04 39.46 -10.52
CA ARG A 390 -14.98 38.97 -9.50
C ARG A 390 -15.34 37.49 -9.68
N GLN A 391 -15.46 36.99 -10.91
CA GLN A 391 -15.66 35.56 -11.18
C GLN A 391 -14.46 34.73 -10.70
N ILE A 392 -13.24 35.23 -10.93
CA ILE A 392 -12.01 34.61 -10.43
C ILE A 392 -11.92 34.68 -8.90
N THR A 393 -12.34 35.79 -8.28
CA THR A 393 -12.45 35.89 -6.82
C THR A 393 -13.37 34.83 -6.24
N MET A 394 -14.56 34.63 -6.83
CA MET A 394 -15.51 33.59 -6.39
C MET A 394 -14.91 32.18 -6.50
N TYR A 395 -14.20 31.92 -7.60
CA TYR A 395 -13.52 30.65 -7.82
C TYR A 395 -12.41 30.40 -6.79
N LEU A 396 -11.54 31.38 -6.53
CA LEU A 396 -10.44 31.25 -5.57
C LEU A 396 -10.93 31.15 -4.12
N LEU A 397 -11.94 31.93 -3.72
CA LEU A 397 -12.55 31.81 -2.40
C LEU A 397 -13.16 30.42 -2.15
N ARG A 398 -13.73 29.81 -3.19
CA ARG A 398 -14.21 28.43 -3.11
C ARG A 398 -13.06 27.44 -3.03
N LYS A 399 -12.07 27.57 -3.92
CA LYS A 399 -11.00 26.60 -4.10
C LYS A 399 -9.99 26.60 -2.95
N GLU A 400 -9.57 27.77 -2.49
CA GLU A 400 -8.50 27.92 -1.50
C GLU A 400 -9.04 27.88 -0.06
N LEU A 401 -10.27 28.34 0.15
CA LEU A 401 -10.86 28.50 1.50
C LEU A 401 -12.12 27.65 1.75
N ASN A 402 -12.55 26.84 0.77
CA ASN A 402 -13.76 26.00 0.85
C ASN A 402 -15.06 26.73 1.24
N LEU A 403 -15.14 28.05 1.06
CA LEU A 403 -16.31 28.84 1.43
C LEU A 403 -17.54 28.42 0.62
N THR A 404 -18.70 28.36 1.28
CA THR A 404 -19.99 28.10 0.62
C THR A 404 -20.37 29.22 -0.34
N SER A 405 -21.22 28.91 -1.32
CA SER A 405 -21.67 29.89 -2.32
C SER A 405 -22.45 31.04 -1.65
N THR A 406 -23.10 30.76 -0.53
CA THR A 406 -23.79 31.75 0.31
C THR A 406 -22.80 32.66 1.02
N GLU A 407 -21.74 32.12 1.62
CA GLU A 407 -20.68 32.91 2.26
C GLU A 407 -19.93 33.79 1.26
N ILE A 408 -19.57 33.23 0.10
CA ILE A 408 -18.93 33.97 -1.00
C ILE A 408 -19.84 35.09 -1.49
N GLY A 409 -21.13 34.79 -1.69
CA GLY A 409 -22.13 35.77 -2.13
C GLY A 409 -22.27 36.93 -1.15
N ARG A 410 -22.36 36.63 0.16
CA ARG A 410 -22.41 37.62 1.23
C ARG A 410 -21.16 38.51 1.24
N TYR A 411 -19.98 37.89 1.14
CA TYR A 411 -18.70 38.58 1.18
C TYR A 411 -18.48 39.51 -0.02
N LEU A 412 -18.94 39.14 -1.22
CA LEU A 412 -18.79 39.94 -2.45
C LEU A 412 -19.97 40.87 -2.74
N GLY A 413 -20.58 41.43 -1.69
CA GLY A 413 -21.65 42.43 -1.81
C GLY A 413 -23.04 41.83 -2.02
N ASN A 414 -23.39 40.79 -1.26
CA ASN A 414 -24.70 40.12 -1.27
C ASN A 414 -25.14 39.61 -2.66
N ARG A 415 -24.24 38.93 -3.36
CA ARG A 415 -24.54 38.28 -4.64
C ARG A 415 -25.38 37.02 -4.44
N SER A 416 -26.24 36.73 -5.42
CA SER A 416 -27.11 35.56 -5.35
C SER A 416 -26.27 34.28 -5.44
N HIS A 417 -26.73 33.25 -4.73
CA HIS A 417 -26.14 31.91 -4.74
C HIS A 417 -25.93 31.36 -6.16
N ALA A 418 -26.93 31.56 -7.04
CA ALA A 418 -26.87 31.13 -8.44
C ALA A 418 -25.75 31.83 -9.23
N THR A 419 -25.52 33.13 -9.00
CA THR A 419 -24.42 33.86 -9.65
C THR A 419 -23.06 33.30 -9.25
N VAL A 420 -22.88 32.93 -7.98
CA VAL A 420 -21.63 32.36 -7.48
C VAL A 420 -21.36 30.99 -8.09
N ILE A 421 -22.37 30.10 -8.13
CA ILE A 421 -22.24 28.78 -8.76
C ILE A 421 -21.90 28.92 -10.25
N HIS A 422 -22.59 29.81 -10.96
CA HIS A 422 -22.34 30.04 -12.37
C HIS A 422 -20.89 30.52 -12.61
N ALA A 423 -20.41 31.47 -11.81
CA ALA A 423 -19.04 31.98 -11.89
C ALA A 423 -17.99 30.88 -11.65
N ILE A 424 -18.14 30.09 -10.59
CA ILE A 424 -17.22 28.99 -10.25
C ILE A 424 -17.17 27.96 -11.38
N THR A 425 -18.33 27.56 -11.89
CA THR A 425 -18.44 26.58 -12.98
C THR A 425 -17.80 27.11 -14.26
N LYS A 426 -18.06 28.37 -14.60
CA LYS A 426 -17.51 29.03 -15.79
C LYS A 426 -15.98 29.09 -15.74
N ILE A 427 -15.39 29.58 -14.65
CA ILE A 427 -13.93 29.65 -14.50
C ILE A 427 -13.31 28.26 -14.46
N GLY A 428 -13.95 27.30 -13.78
CA GLY A 428 -13.52 25.89 -13.77
C GLY A 428 -13.44 25.28 -15.17
N LEU A 429 -14.41 25.57 -16.05
CA LEU A 429 -14.39 25.14 -17.44
C LEU A 429 -13.34 25.90 -18.27
N GLU A 430 -13.23 27.22 -18.10
CA GLU A 430 -12.24 28.04 -18.82
C GLU A 430 -10.80 27.61 -18.51
N LEU A 431 -10.50 27.16 -17.29
CA LEU A 431 -9.19 26.64 -16.91
C LEU A 431 -8.72 25.42 -17.72
N THR A 432 -9.66 24.63 -18.25
CA THR A 432 -9.33 23.46 -19.08
C THR A 432 -9.16 23.82 -20.56
N LYS A 433 -9.80 24.90 -21.01
CA LYS A 433 -9.87 25.27 -22.44
C LYS A 433 -9.01 26.49 -22.81
N ASN A 434 -8.74 27.39 -21.87
CA ASN A 434 -8.09 28.66 -22.12
C ASN A 434 -6.73 28.75 -21.36
N PRO A 435 -5.59 28.63 -22.07
CA PRO A 435 -4.27 28.71 -21.44
C PRO A 435 -3.96 30.09 -20.84
N ILE A 436 -4.63 31.15 -21.29
CA ILE A 436 -4.45 32.52 -20.77
C ILE A 436 -5.02 32.62 -19.36
N VAL A 437 -6.29 32.22 -19.16
CA VAL A 437 -6.95 32.22 -17.84
C VAL A 437 -6.21 31.32 -16.85
N LYS A 438 -5.70 30.18 -17.33
CA LYS A 438 -4.85 29.30 -16.52
C LYS A 438 -3.56 29.98 -16.06
N LYS A 439 -2.89 30.71 -16.95
CA LYS A 439 -1.68 31.47 -16.62
C LYS A 439 -1.98 32.61 -15.63
N GLU A 440 -3.08 33.33 -15.81
CA GLU A 440 -3.51 34.40 -14.89
C GLU A 440 -3.75 33.86 -13.48
N ILE A 441 -4.53 32.77 -13.36
CA ILE A 441 -4.80 32.15 -12.06
C ILE A 441 -3.51 31.66 -11.39
N ILE A 442 -2.59 31.05 -12.14
CA ILE A 442 -1.29 30.63 -11.61
C ILE A 442 -0.54 31.84 -11.04
N GLN A 443 -0.41 32.93 -11.81
CA GLN A 443 0.29 34.14 -11.37
C GLN A 443 -0.35 34.77 -10.13
N ILE A 444 -1.68 34.84 -10.08
CA ILE A 444 -2.41 35.34 -8.90
C ILE A 444 -2.14 34.44 -7.68
N THR A 445 -2.14 33.12 -7.86
CA THR A 445 -1.90 32.16 -6.77
C THR A 445 -0.45 32.06 -6.31
N GLU A 446 0.52 32.27 -7.20
CA GLU A 446 1.95 32.29 -6.84
C GLU A 446 2.27 33.44 -5.88
N ILE A 447 1.66 34.61 -6.11
CA ILE A 447 1.80 35.77 -5.22
C ILE A 447 1.12 35.51 -3.86
N LEU A 448 -0.03 34.83 -3.86
CA LEU A 448 -0.71 34.39 -2.63
C LEU A 448 0.10 33.40 -1.78
N THR A 449 1.11 32.73 -2.37
CA THR A 449 1.97 31.75 -1.66
C THR A 449 3.36 32.26 -1.30
N ASN A 450 3.77 33.41 -1.86
CA ASN A 450 5.11 34.00 -1.66
C ASN A 450 5.12 35.24 -0.75
N ASN A 451 3.95 35.80 -0.45
CA ASN A 451 3.73 36.79 0.62
C ASN A 451 3.15 36.09 1.85
#